data_AF-S7V827-F1
#
_entry.id   AF-S7V827-F1
#
_cell.length_a   1.000
_cell.length_b   1.000
_cell.length_c   1.000
_cell.angle_alpha   90.00
_cell.angle_beta   90.00
_cell.angle_gamma   90.00
#
_symmetry.space_group_name_H-M   'P 1'
#
loop_
_entity.id
_entity.type
_entity.pdbx_description
1 polymer ?
#
loop_
_entity_poly.entity_id
_entity_poly.type
_entity_poly.pdbx_seq_one_letter_code
_entity_poly.pdbx_strand_id
1 'polypeptide(L)'
;MVTAVATGKVALRKVFPFIMGANLGTTITAVIAALYKTEAAISVAIVHVLFNLIGNLIFLPFPRLREIPVRLAKKFGRQTANNKSIGFAYILLTFFVIPFFLIYFNQAEVKPEPFQVTLEKREEVAFINDFCPTKPPL
;
A
#
# COMPACT_ATOMS: atom_id res chain seq x y z
N MET A 1 15.47 -6.91 -7.50
CA MET A 1 16.27 -6.73 -6.26
C MET A 1 16.52 -8.04 -5.52
N VAL A 2 15.47 -8.82 -5.20
CA VAL A 2 15.58 -10.07 -4.43
C VAL A 2 16.61 -11.04 -5.02
N THR A 3 16.62 -11.22 -6.35
CA THR A 3 17.58 -12.05 -7.07
C THR A 3 19.03 -11.58 -6.96
N ALA A 4 19.27 -10.27 -6.95
CA ALA A 4 20.61 -9.69 -6.80
C ALA A 4 21.19 -9.92 -5.40
N VAL A 5 20.32 -9.98 -4.38
CA VAL A 5 20.73 -10.33 -3.01
C VAL A 5 20.92 -11.83 -2.85
N ALA A 6 20.03 -12.64 -3.44
CA ALA A 6 20.09 -14.09 -3.40
C ALA A 6 21.35 -14.65 -4.08
N THR A 7 21.80 -14.02 -5.17
CA THR A 7 23.01 -14.39 -5.89
C THR A 7 24.30 -13.79 -5.29
N GLY A 8 24.21 -13.04 -4.18
CA GLY A 8 25.36 -12.43 -3.52
C GLY A 8 25.94 -11.20 -4.24
N LYS A 9 25.37 -10.79 -5.38
CA LYS A 9 25.83 -9.61 -6.16
C LYS A 9 25.68 -8.30 -5.40
N VAL A 10 24.71 -8.21 -4.49
CA VAL A 10 24.50 -7.03 -3.64
C VAL A 10 24.32 -7.44 -2.18
N ALA A 11 25.13 -6.87 -1.30
CA ALA A 11 25.00 -7.10 0.14
C ALA A 11 23.66 -6.58 0.67
N LEU A 12 23.01 -7.35 1.56
CA LEU A 12 21.74 -6.98 2.20
C LEU A 12 21.76 -5.59 2.88
N ARG A 13 22.93 -5.15 3.35
CA ARG A 13 23.13 -3.82 3.94
C ARG A 13 23.05 -2.68 2.90
N LYS A 14 23.47 -2.94 1.66
CA LYS A 14 23.41 -1.97 0.55
C LYS A 14 22.02 -1.90 -0.09
N VAL A 15 21.18 -2.90 0.13
CA VAL A 15 19.82 -3.05 -0.41
C VAL A 15 18.81 -2.15 0.31
N PHE A 16 19.02 -1.87 1.60
CA PHE A 16 18.12 -1.05 2.40
C PHE A 16 17.71 0.29 1.75
N PRO A 17 18.64 1.18 1.31
CA PRO A 17 18.27 2.45 0.68
C PRO A 17 17.46 2.28 -0.62
N PHE A 18 17.69 1.21 -1.38
CA PHE A 18 16.90 0.92 -2.57
C PHE A 18 15.46 0.50 -2.23
N ILE A 19 15.24 -0.24 -1.13
CA ILE A 19 13.89 -0.60 -0.65
C ILE A 19 13.16 0.67 -0.20
N MET A 20 13.82 1.52 0.57
CA MET A 20 13.25 2.79 1.04
C MET A 20 12.88 3.72 -0.14
N GLY A 21 13.73 3.76 -1.18
CA GLY A 21 13.45 4.49 -2.41
C GLY A 21 12.27 3.91 -3.20
N ALA A 22 12.17 2.58 -3.32
CA ALA A 22 11.04 1.92 -3.99
C ALA A 22 9.70 2.22 -3.28
N ASN A 23 9.70 2.20 -1.95
CA ASN A 23 8.52 2.52 -1.14
C ASN A 23 8.10 3.99 -1.28
N LEU A 24 9.07 4.92 -1.40
CA LEU A 24 8.75 6.32 -1.69
C LEU A 24 8.19 6.47 -3.12
N GLY A 25 8.77 5.78 -4.10
CA GLY A 25 8.31 5.82 -5.49
C GLY A 25 6.85 5.40 -5.66
N THR A 26 6.41 4.33 -5.00
CA THR A 26 5.01 3.87 -5.06
C THR A 26 4.04 4.91 -4.49
N THR A 27 4.45 5.65 -3.47
CA THR A 27 3.61 6.73 -2.90
C THR A 27 3.46 7.91 -3.86
N ILE A 28 4.51 8.26 -4.62
CA ILE A 28 4.46 9.33 -5.62
C ILE A 28 3.52 8.93 -6.76
N THR A 29 3.61 7.69 -7.24
CA THR A 29 2.67 7.16 -8.23
C THR A 29 1.24 7.16 -7.71
N ALA A 30 1.03 6.80 -6.44
CA ALA A 30 -0.29 6.83 -5.81
C ALA A 30 -0.87 8.25 -5.73
N VAL A 31 -0.05 9.27 -5.45
CA VAL A 31 -0.49 10.67 -5.50
C VAL A 31 -0.91 11.06 -6.91
N ILE A 32 -0.11 10.76 -7.94
CA ILE A 32 -0.46 11.05 -9.34
C ILE A 32 -1.81 10.41 -9.70
N ALA A 33 -2.04 9.17 -9.27
CA ALA A 33 -3.31 8.48 -9.48
C ALA A 33 -4.48 9.10 -8.69
N ALA A 34 -4.23 9.61 -7.48
CA ALA A 34 -5.24 10.20 -6.61
C ALA A 34 -5.65 11.62 -7.02
N LEU A 35 -4.85 12.34 -7.80
CA LEU A 35 -5.18 13.70 -8.29
C LEU A 35 -6.48 13.74 -9.10
N TYR A 36 -6.87 12.64 -9.73
CA TYR A 36 -8.13 12.50 -10.49
C TYR A 36 -9.21 11.74 -9.69
N LYS A 37 -9.06 11.65 -8.36
CA LYS A 37 -9.99 10.95 -7.45
C LYS A 37 -10.60 11.94 -6.46
N THR A 38 -11.36 11.44 -5.49
CA THR A 38 -12.05 12.27 -4.50
C THR A 38 -11.09 12.89 -3.48
N GLU A 39 -11.56 13.96 -2.83
CA GLU A 39 -10.86 14.64 -1.73
C GLU A 39 -10.37 13.67 -0.64
N ALA A 40 -11.18 12.64 -0.32
CA ALA A 40 -10.81 11.59 0.62
C ALA A 40 -9.60 10.76 0.12
N ALA A 41 -9.56 10.41 -1.16
CA ALA A 41 -8.46 9.67 -1.76
C ALA A 41 -7.16 10.51 -1.80
N ILE A 42 -7.27 11.81 -2.06
CA ILE A 42 -6.15 12.75 -2.03
C ILE A 42 -5.59 12.90 -0.61
N SER A 43 -6.46 13.06 0.40
CA SER A 43 -6.05 13.13 1.81
C SER A 43 -5.26 11.88 2.24
N VAL A 44 -5.77 10.69 1.91
CA VAL A 44 -5.07 9.42 2.19
C VAL A 44 -3.73 9.36 1.45
N ALA A 45 -3.67 9.76 0.18
CA ALA A 45 -2.42 9.75 -0.58
C ALA A 45 -1.36 10.70 0.00
N ILE A 46 -1.76 11.89 0.46
CA ILE A 46 -0.86 12.87 1.09
C ILE A 46 -0.31 12.33 2.41
N VAL A 47 -1.17 11.80 3.29
CA VAL A 47 -0.73 11.17 4.55
C VAL A 47 0.23 10.01 4.27
N HIS A 48 -0.06 9.21 3.24
CA HIS A 48 0.77 8.10 2.85
C HIS A 48 2.17 8.56 2.37
N VAL A 49 2.25 9.61 1.55
CA VAL A 49 3.54 10.21 1.15
C VAL A 49 4.28 10.77 2.35
N LEU A 50 3.63 11.55 3.21
CA LEU A 50 4.27 12.17 4.36
C LEU A 50 4.85 11.13 5.32
N PHE A 51 4.10 10.07 5.62
CA PHE A 51 4.59 8.97 6.46
C PHE A 51 5.85 8.30 5.85
N ASN A 52 5.84 8.02 4.55
CA ASN A 52 6.96 7.39 3.86
C ASN A 52 8.17 8.32 3.72
N LEU A 53 7.94 9.61 3.50
CA LEU A 53 9.00 10.62 3.40
C LEU A 53 9.68 10.86 4.76
N ILE A 54 8.89 11.06 5.82
CA ILE A 54 9.40 11.25 7.18
C ILE A 54 10.13 9.98 7.64
N GLY A 55 9.55 8.80 7.41
CA GLY A 55 10.18 7.52 7.70
C GLY A 55 11.54 7.37 7.01
N ASN A 56 11.63 7.69 5.71
CA ASN A 56 12.88 7.66 4.98
C ASN A 56 13.91 8.66 5.54
N LEU A 57 13.48 9.87 5.88
CA LEU A 57 14.35 10.92 6.43
C LEU A 57 14.87 10.57 7.83
N ILE A 58 14.15 9.76 8.60
CA ILE A 58 14.59 9.26 9.91
C ILE A 58 15.48 8.01 9.77
N PHE A 59 15.20 7.09 8.83
CA PHE A 59 15.92 5.82 8.77
C PHE A 59 17.20 5.86 7.93
N LEU A 60 17.29 6.72 6.91
CA LEU A 60 18.45 6.78 6.01
C LEU A 60 19.69 7.47 6.62
N PRO A 61 19.59 8.67 7.22
CA PRO A 61 20.78 9.36 7.72
C PRO A 61 21.30 8.77 9.05
N PHE A 62 20.47 8.04 9.79
CA PHE A 62 20.85 7.44 11.07
C PHE A 62 21.31 5.98 10.89
N PRO A 63 22.63 5.70 10.86
CA PRO A 63 23.14 4.35 10.61
C PRO A 63 22.73 3.34 11.68
N ARG A 64 22.53 3.77 12.92
CA ARG A 64 22.06 2.89 14.02
C ARG A 64 20.64 2.39 13.78
N LEU A 65 19.74 3.25 13.32
CA LEU A 65 18.35 2.88 13.01
C LEU A 65 18.30 1.91 11.82
N ARG A 66 19.11 2.14 10.78
CA ARG A 66 19.21 1.26 9.62
C ARG A 66 19.65 -0.17 9.98
N GLU A 67 20.51 -0.32 10.98
CA GLU A 67 21.03 -1.64 11.35
C GLU A 67 19.99 -2.54 12.03
N ILE A 68 19.00 -1.96 12.71
CA ILE A 68 17.98 -2.73 13.45
C ILE A 68 17.17 -3.62 12.48
N PRO A 69 16.52 -3.09 11.42
CA PRO A 69 15.80 -3.92 10.45
C PRO A 69 16.69 -4.94 9.75
N VAL A 70 17.92 -4.57 9.38
CA VAL A 70 18.84 -5.47 8.68
C VAL A 70 19.27 -6.64 9.57
N ARG A 71 19.51 -6.40 10.87
CA ARG A 71 19.83 -7.47 11.83
C ARG A 71 18.64 -8.39 12.06
N LEU A 72 17.44 -7.83 12.20
CA LEU A 72 16.20 -8.59 12.34
C LEU A 72 15.96 -9.47 11.11
N ALA A 73 16.07 -8.89 9.91
CA ALA A 73 15.92 -9.63 8.65
C ALA A 73 16.93 -10.78 8.53
N LYS A 74 18.20 -10.58 8.93
CA LYS A 74 19.21 -11.66 8.95
C LYS A 74 18.89 -12.74 9.96
N LYS A 75 18.44 -12.37 11.17
CA LYS A 75 18.11 -13.33 12.23
C LYS A 75 16.90 -14.17 11.81
N PHE A 76 15.85 -13.52 11.32
CA PHE A 76 14.65 -14.18 10.83
C PHE A 76 14.94 -15.06 9.60
N GLY A 77 15.72 -14.55 8.64
CA GLY A 77 16.13 -15.33 7.46
C GLY A 77 16.91 -16.59 7.81
N ARG A 78 17.85 -16.53 8.78
CA ARG A 78 18.55 -17.73 9.27
C ARG A 78 17.62 -18.70 9.97
N GLN A 79 16.68 -18.21 10.76
CA GLN A 79 15.72 -19.04 11.46
C GLN A 79 14.79 -19.78 10.47
N THR A 80 14.33 -19.09 9.43
CA THR A 80 13.55 -19.68 8.33
C THR A 80 14.37 -20.67 7.50
N ALA A 81 15.66 -20.42 7.29
CA ALA A 81 16.54 -21.36 6.59
C ALA A 81 16.76 -22.66 7.38
N ASN A 82 16.81 -22.59 8.71
CA ASN A 82 16.98 -23.75 9.57
C ASN A 82 15.68 -24.56 9.77
N ASN A 83 14.53 -23.89 9.81
CA ASN A 83 13.23 -24.54 9.92
C ASN A 83 12.23 -23.89 8.93
N LYS A 84 12.01 -24.57 7.80
CA LYS A 84 11.13 -24.10 6.72
C LYS A 84 9.69 -23.85 7.18
N SER A 85 9.25 -24.57 8.19
CA SER A 85 7.90 -24.43 8.78
C SER A 85 7.66 -23.03 9.33
N ILE A 86 8.70 -22.36 9.85
CA ILE A 86 8.61 -20.99 10.36
C ILE A 86 8.28 -20.01 9.23
N GLY A 87 8.91 -20.19 8.07
CA GLY A 87 8.59 -19.39 6.88
C GLY A 87 7.17 -19.61 6.40
N PHE A 88 6.74 -20.87 6.33
CA PHE A 88 5.38 -21.22 5.91
C PHE A 88 4.32 -20.67 6.88
N ALA A 89 4.53 -20.83 8.19
CA ALA A 89 3.65 -20.30 9.23
C ALA A 89 3.56 -18.76 9.16
N TYR A 90 4.69 -18.07 8.93
CA TYR A 90 4.71 -16.61 8.80
C TYR A 90 3.91 -16.11 7.59
N ILE A 91 4.05 -16.77 6.44
CA ILE A 91 3.29 -16.42 5.22
C ILE A 91 1.80 -16.66 5.45
N LEU A 92 1.42 -17.83 5.99
CA LEU A 92 0.03 -18.17 6.26
C LEU A 92 -0.60 -17.18 7.25
N LEU A 93 0.12 -16.86 8.32
CA LEU A 93 -0.32 -15.90 9.32
C LEU A 93 -0.53 -14.50 8.71
N THR A 94 0.44 -14.00 7.95
CA THR A 94 0.45 -12.59 7.52
C THR A 94 -0.46 -12.32 6.32
N PHE A 95 -0.54 -13.23 5.35
CA PHE A 95 -1.34 -13.03 4.14
C PHE A 95 -2.79 -13.51 4.27
N PHE A 96 -3.05 -14.47 5.17
CA PHE A 96 -4.40 -15.03 5.33
C PHE A 96 -4.95 -14.71 6.71
N VAL A 97 -4.34 -15.21 7.78
CA VAL A 97 -4.95 -15.12 9.11
C VAL A 97 -5.16 -13.67 9.55
N ILE A 98 -4.16 -12.79 9.40
CA ILE A 98 -4.29 -11.38 9.81
C ILE A 98 -5.38 -10.64 9.01
N PRO A 99 -5.39 -10.65 7.66
CA PRO A 99 -6.47 -10.01 6.89
C PRO A 99 -7.86 -10.57 7.19
N PHE A 100 -8.02 -11.90 7.25
CA PHE A 100 -9.32 -12.52 7.55
C PHE A 100 -9.80 -12.20 8.96
N PHE A 101 -8.89 -12.21 9.94
CA PHE A 101 -9.19 -11.79 11.30
C PHE A 101 -9.60 -10.31 11.33
N LEU A 102 -8.85 -9.43 10.66
CA LEU A 102 -9.18 -8.01 10.61
C LEU A 102 -10.58 -7.76 10.01
N ILE A 103 -10.92 -8.44 8.91
CA ILE A 103 -12.26 -8.34 8.28
C ILE A 103 -13.35 -8.89 9.20
N TYR A 104 -13.11 -10.00 9.88
CA TYR A 104 -14.08 -10.60 10.80
C TYR A 104 -14.38 -9.66 12.00
N PHE A 105 -13.36 -9.01 12.56
CA PHE A 105 -13.54 -8.07 13.68
C PHE A 105 -14.02 -6.68 13.25
N ASN A 106 -13.78 -6.26 12.02
CA ASN A 106 -14.14 -4.94 11.51
C ASN A 106 -15.55 -4.88 10.87
N GLN A 107 -16.40 -5.89 11.03
CA GLN A 107 -17.79 -5.88 10.51
C GLN A 107 -18.71 -4.81 11.13
N ALA A 108 -18.18 -3.83 11.88
CA ALA A 108 -18.94 -2.75 12.50
C ALA A 108 -18.92 -1.40 11.75
N GLU A 109 -18.04 -1.17 10.75
CA GLU A 109 -17.88 0.18 10.17
C GLU A 109 -17.86 0.29 8.62
N VAL A 110 -18.36 -0.72 7.89
CA VAL A 110 -18.56 -0.58 6.44
C VAL A 110 -20.00 -0.14 6.15
N LYS A 111 -20.31 1.14 6.40
CA LYS A 111 -21.47 1.80 5.79
C LYS A 111 -20.94 2.58 4.59
N PRO A 112 -21.35 2.29 3.35
CA PRO A 112 -20.82 3.01 2.20
C PRO A 112 -21.15 4.49 2.33
N GLU A 113 -20.11 5.32 2.32
CA GLU A 113 -20.22 6.78 2.29
C GLU A 113 -21.03 7.20 1.04
N PRO A 114 -22.17 7.90 1.20
CA PRO A 114 -23.16 8.12 0.13
C PRO A 114 -22.71 9.10 -0.96
N PHE A 115 -21.52 9.68 -0.87
CA PHE A 115 -21.04 10.69 -1.82
C PHE A 115 -20.71 10.07 -3.18
N GLN A 116 -19.84 9.04 -3.24
CA GLN A 116 -19.34 8.48 -4.51
C GLN A 116 -20.46 7.92 -5.42
N VAL A 117 -21.42 7.21 -4.83
CA VAL A 117 -22.53 6.57 -5.56
C VAL A 117 -23.48 7.60 -6.19
N THR A 118 -23.57 8.80 -5.61
CA THR A 118 -24.49 9.84 -6.10
C THR A 118 -23.92 10.59 -7.31
N LEU A 119 -22.59 10.70 -7.42
CA LEU A 119 -21.93 11.42 -8.53
C LEU A 119 -21.87 10.55 -9.79
N GLU A 120 -21.48 9.28 -9.66
CA GLU A 120 -21.50 8.32 -10.78
C GLU A 120 -22.91 8.20 -11.37
N LYS A 121 -23.93 8.18 -10.50
CA LYS A 121 -25.34 8.16 -10.92
C LYS A 121 -25.80 9.47 -11.56
N ARG A 122 -25.23 10.61 -11.19
CA ARG A 122 -25.52 11.89 -11.86
C ARG A 122 -24.89 11.98 -13.25
N GLU A 123 -23.66 11.50 -13.41
CA GLU A 123 -23.01 11.42 -14.72
C GLU A 123 -23.73 10.45 -15.66
N GLU A 124 -24.15 9.28 -15.15
CA GLU A 124 -24.91 8.31 -15.94
C GLU A 124 -26.29 8.84 -16.37
N VAL A 125 -27.01 9.54 -15.48
CA VAL A 125 -28.31 10.16 -15.81
C VAL A 125 -28.16 11.34 -16.78
N ALA A 126 -27.07 12.11 -16.67
CA ALA A 126 -26.77 13.17 -17.65
C ALA A 126 -26.50 12.57 -19.03
N PHE A 127 -25.71 11.50 -19.10
CA PHE A 127 -25.40 10.79 -20.34
C PHE A 127 -26.64 10.17 -20.99
N ILE A 128 -27.53 9.56 -20.21
CA ILE A 128 -28.79 8.98 -20.73
C ILE A 128 -29.72 10.07 -21.26
N ASN A 129 -29.84 11.22 -20.58
CA ASN A 129 -30.71 12.30 -21.03
C ASN A 129 -30.20 12.99 -22.30
N ASP A 130 -28.89 13.00 -22.54
CA ASP A 130 -28.31 13.48 -23.80
C ASP A 130 -28.57 12.52 -24.97
N PHE A 131 -28.63 11.21 -24.74
CA PHE A 131 -28.86 10.20 -25.78
C PHE A 131 -30.33 9.81 -25.99
N CYS A 132 -31.18 10.01 -24.98
CA CYS A 132 -32.60 9.74 -25.04
C CYS A 132 -33.35 10.98 -24.51
N PRO A 133 -33.65 11.97 -25.37
CA PRO A 133 -34.42 13.14 -24.97
C PRO A 133 -35.86 12.70 -24.65
N THR A 134 -36.16 12.51 -23.36
CA THR A 134 -37.49 12.06 -22.87
C THR A 134 -38.54 13.17 -22.83
N LYS A 135 -38.30 14.33 -23.45
CA LYS A 135 -39.26 15.43 -23.46
C LYS A 135 -40.18 15.32 -24.68
N PRO A 136 -41.46 14.96 -24.54
CA PRO A 136 -42.41 15.07 -25.65
C PRO A 136 -42.57 16.56 -26.03
N PRO A 137 -42.67 16.90 -27.32
CA PRO A 137 -42.93 18.27 -27.74
C PRO A 137 -44.31 18.71 -27.23
N LEU A 138 -44.33 19.89 -26.59
CA LEU A 138 -45.54 20.63 -26.20
C LEU A 138 -46.28 21.14 -27.44
#